data_AF-A0A0J6IB33-F1
#
_entry.id   AF-A0A0J6IB33-F1
#
_cell.length_a   1.000
_cell.length_b   1.000
_cell.length_c   1.000
_cell.angle_alpha   90.00
_cell.angle_beta   90.00
_cell.angle_gamma   90.00
#
_symmetry.space_group_name_H-M   'P 1'
#
loop_
_entity.id
_entity.type
_entity.pdbx_description
1 polymer ?
#
loop_
_entity_poly.entity_id
_entity_poly.type
_entity_poly.pdbx_seq_one_letter_code
_entity_poly.pdbx_strand_id
1 'polypeptide(L)'
;MATPEIVHLPLPHLPDGWDGGEKGFKVLGSLSAANQRTVEPVGPHFLAHARRKRHNRTFSEDDRILAQENVKKVEDEDDGEISEPEDPIMLQRDAKDWKGEDHYAVLGLSKYRYKATNEQIKRAHRKKVLRHHPDKKAASGDSDENDNFFKCIQKATEILLDPVRRRQWDSVDELANVSPPGPKKKGDFFKLWSPYFESEARFSKITPVPMLGDENSTKEEVEEFYNFWYNFDSWRSFEYEDEDVPDDNENRDHKRHIERKNANARRKKKTEDTARLRKTVDDALAADARIKKFRREEHANKNKRRLEREAEAKRLAEEKEKARLEEERLKKEREEAAKAEKG
;
A
#
# COMPACT_ATOMS: atom_id res chain seq x y z
N MET A 1 -45.21 -46.25 23.14
CA MET A 1 -44.98 -45.26 24.22
C MET A 1 -43.61 -45.56 24.79
N ALA A 2 -42.62 -44.69 24.54
CA ALA A 2 -41.24 -44.93 24.96
C ALA A 2 -41.07 -44.47 26.41
N THR A 3 -40.65 -45.37 27.29
CA THR A 3 -40.32 -45.09 28.69
C THR A 3 -38.93 -44.44 28.77
N PRO A 4 -38.74 -43.35 29.52
CA PRO A 4 -37.43 -42.71 29.65
C PRO A 4 -36.45 -43.63 30.38
N GLU A 5 -35.29 -43.85 29.78
CA GLU A 5 -34.17 -44.56 30.39
C GLU A 5 -33.39 -43.55 31.26
N ILE A 6 -33.45 -43.74 32.58
CA ILE A 6 -32.75 -42.88 33.55
C ILE A 6 -31.30 -43.36 33.63
N VAL A 7 -30.40 -42.64 32.96
CA VAL A 7 -28.96 -42.89 33.06
C VAL A 7 -28.45 -42.27 34.37
N HIS A 8 -28.25 -43.11 35.39
CA HIS A 8 -27.54 -42.70 36.60
C HIS A 8 -26.04 -42.63 36.29
N LEU A 9 -25.50 -41.42 36.19
CA LEU A 9 -24.07 -41.16 36.19
C LEU A 9 -23.63 -40.94 37.64
N PRO A 10 -23.09 -41.95 38.35
CA PRO A 10 -22.56 -41.72 39.68
C PRO A 10 -21.36 -40.77 39.55
N LEU A 11 -21.44 -39.62 40.22
CA LEU A 11 -20.29 -38.74 40.40
C LEU A 11 -19.16 -39.55 41.06
N PRO A 12 -17.88 -39.27 40.72
CA PRO A 12 -16.76 -39.98 41.31
C PRO A 12 -16.80 -39.88 42.83
N HIS A 13 -16.64 -41.01 43.52
CA HIS A 13 -16.49 -41.06 44.97
C HIS A 13 -15.32 -40.18 45.43
N LEU A 14 -15.54 -39.45 46.52
CA LEU A 14 -14.54 -38.59 47.13
C LEU A 14 -13.47 -39.46 47.84
N PRO A 15 -12.20 -39.03 47.90
CA PRO A 15 -11.14 -39.83 48.50
C PRO A 15 -11.36 -40.14 49.98
N ASP A 16 -10.97 -41.34 50.42
CA ASP A 16 -11.04 -41.81 51.80
C ASP A 16 -10.13 -40.96 52.70
N GLY A 17 -10.70 -39.91 53.30
CA GLY A 17 -9.97 -38.88 54.06
C GLY A 17 -10.57 -37.48 53.94
N TRP A 18 -11.62 -37.31 53.12
CA TRP A 18 -12.35 -36.06 53.02
C TRP A 18 -13.22 -35.81 54.27
N ASP A 19 -12.89 -34.78 55.04
CA ASP A 19 -13.47 -34.45 56.34
C ASP A 19 -14.73 -33.56 56.27
N GLY A 20 -15.36 -33.47 55.10
CA GLY A 20 -16.57 -32.65 54.93
C GLY A 20 -16.32 -31.15 55.11
N GLY A 21 -15.20 -30.66 54.55
CA GLY A 21 -14.73 -29.29 54.74
C GLY A 21 -15.75 -28.19 54.42
N GLU A 22 -16.46 -27.72 55.44
CA GLU A 22 -17.19 -26.44 55.51
C GLU A 22 -16.29 -25.19 55.33
N LYS A 23 -14.98 -25.35 55.07
CA LYS A 23 -14.00 -24.24 55.03
C LYS A 23 -13.06 -24.20 53.83
N GLY A 24 -13.35 -24.91 52.74
CA GLY A 24 -12.45 -24.94 51.56
C GLY A 24 -13.10 -24.76 50.20
N PHE A 25 -14.40 -24.98 50.05
CA PHE A 25 -15.10 -24.82 48.77
C PHE A 25 -16.00 -23.59 48.80
N LYS A 26 -15.63 -22.56 48.03
CA LYS A 26 -16.52 -21.44 47.75
C LYS A 26 -17.37 -21.81 46.53
N VAL A 27 -18.61 -22.22 46.76
CA VAL A 27 -19.58 -22.43 45.67
C VAL A 27 -19.78 -21.10 44.96
N LEU A 28 -19.23 -20.96 43.75
CA LEU A 28 -19.34 -19.73 42.94
C LEU A 28 -20.73 -19.58 42.29
N GLY A 29 -21.49 -20.67 42.22
CA GLY A 29 -22.86 -20.72 41.71
C GLY A 29 -23.30 -22.15 41.40
N SER A 30 -24.60 -22.37 41.23
CA SER A 30 -25.17 -23.60 40.67
C SER A 30 -25.38 -23.44 39.16
N LEU A 31 -25.37 -24.55 38.42
CA LEU A 31 -25.84 -24.56 37.04
C LEU A 31 -27.30 -24.07 37.02
N SER A 32 -27.61 -23.14 36.12
CA SER A 32 -28.99 -22.68 35.92
C SER A 32 -29.86 -23.86 35.48
N ALA A 33 -31.10 -23.90 35.99
CA ALA A 33 -32.06 -24.91 35.59
C ALA A 33 -32.28 -24.86 34.07
N ALA A 34 -32.43 -26.04 33.45
CA ALA A 34 -32.76 -26.12 32.04
C ALA A 34 -34.12 -25.45 31.79
N ASN A 35 -34.14 -24.44 30.92
CA ASN A 35 -35.37 -23.75 30.55
C ASN A 35 -36.00 -24.41 29.33
N GLN A 36 -37.19 -24.98 29.50
CA GLN A 36 -38.00 -25.43 28.38
C GLN A 36 -38.62 -24.20 27.70
N ARG A 37 -38.22 -23.93 26.46
CA ARG A 37 -38.77 -22.82 25.67
C ARG A 37 -39.61 -23.36 24.51
N THR A 38 -40.78 -22.78 24.32
CA THR A 38 -41.59 -23.00 23.13
C THR A 38 -40.91 -22.31 21.96
N VAL A 39 -40.54 -23.07 20.93
CA VAL A 39 -39.97 -22.53 19.69
C VAL A 39 -41.13 -22.27 18.75
N GLU A 40 -41.40 -21.00 18.44
CA GLU A 40 -42.39 -20.63 17.42
C GLU A 40 -41.96 -21.15 16.05
N PRO A 41 -42.89 -21.42 15.11
CA PRO A 41 -42.60 -21.98 13.79
C PRO A 41 -41.92 -20.98 12.83
N VAL A 42 -41.06 -20.10 13.35
CA VAL A 42 -40.39 -19.03 12.63
C VAL A 42 -38.94 -18.88 13.10
N GLY A 43 -38.09 -18.37 12.20
CA GLY A 43 -36.72 -17.99 12.52
C GLY A 43 -35.67 -19.12 12.55
N PRO A 44 -34.39 -18.77 12.78
CA PRO A 44 -33.26 -19.68 12.59
C PRO A 44 -33.30 -20.91 13.49
N HIS A 45 -33.74 -20.76 14.74
CA HIS A 45 -33.77 -21.85 15.71
C HIS A 45 -34.85 -22.90 15.39
N PHE A 46 -36.02 -22.47 14.90
CA PHE A 46 -37.05 -23.38 14.42
C PHE A 46 -36.60 -24.14 13.18
N LEU A 47 -36.01 -23.43 12.21
CA LEU A 47 -35.45 -24.06 11.00
C LEU A 47 -34.38 -25.10 11.35
N ALA A 48 -33.50 -24.80 12.31
CA ALA A 48 -32.50 -25.75 12.79
C ALA A 48 -33.12 -26.97 13.50
N HIS A 49 -34.17 -26.78 14.29
CA HIS A 49 -34.92 -27.90 14.89
C HIS A 49 -35.65 -28.73 13.84
N ALA A 50 -36.34 -28.10 12.89
CA ALA A 50 -37.06 -28.76 11.81
C ALA A 50 -36.11 -29.55 10.90
N ARG A 51 -34.94 -29.00 10.56
CA ARG A 51 -33.88 -29.69 9.81
C ARG A 51 -33.39 -30.94 10.56
N ARG A 52 -33.04 -30.81 11.84
CA ARG A 52 -32.64 -31.94 12.69
C ARG A 52 -33.70 -33.04 12.75
N LYS A 53 -34.96 -32.65 12.96
CA LYS A 53 -36.10 -33.58 13.02
C LYS A 53 -36.37 -34.25 11.66
N ARG A 54 -36.23 -33.52 10.55
CA ARG A 54 -36.40 -34.07 9.19
C ARG A 54 -35.32 -35.10 8.85
N HIS A 55 -34.08 -34.85 9.28
CA HIS A 55 -32.94 -35.71 8.97
C HIS A 55 -32.59 -36.73 10.07
N ASN A 56 -33.37 -36.79 11.15
CA ASN A 56 -33.10 -37.63 12.33
C ASN A 56 -31.67 -37.45 12.88
N ARG A 57 -31.20 -36.21 12.98
CA ARG A 57 -29.85 -35.87 13.45
C ARG A 57 -29.85 -35.37 14.88
N THR A 58 -28.83 -35.73 15.64
CA THR A 58 -28.51 -35.09 16.91
C THR A 58 -28.01 -33.65 16.70
N PHE A 59 -27.91 -32.86 17.77
CA PHE A 59 -27.38 -31.50 17.70
C PHE A 59 -25.93 -31.47 17.20
N SER A 60 -25.07 -32.34 17.76
CA SER A 60 -23.66 -32.44 17.38
C SER A 60 -23.45 -32.90 15.93
N GLU A 61 -24.27 -33.83 15.44
CA GLU A 61 -24.22 -34.27 14.04
C GLU A 61 -24.67 -33.17 13.08
N ASP A 62 -25.77 -32.47 13.36
CA ASP A 62 -26.25 -31.38 12.51
C ASP A 62 -25.27 -30.20 12.49
N ASP A 63 -24.70 -29.83 13.64
CA ASP A 63 -23.66 -28.80 13.73
C ASP A 63 -22.42 -29.20 12.94
N ARG A 64 -21.97 -30.47 13.01
CA ARG A 64 -20.84 -30.97 12.22
C ARG A 64 -21.13 -30.91 10.73
N ILE A 65 -22.33 -31.28 10.29
CA ILE A 65 -22.72 -31.27 8.88
C ILE A 65 -22.83 -29.83 8.35
N LEU A 66 -23.43 -28.92 9.11
CA LEU A 66 -23.48 -27.50 8.74
C LEU A 66 -22.09 -26.89 8.68
N ALA A 67 -21.20 -27.25 9.61
CA ALA A 67 -19.82 -26.81 9.56
C ALA A 67 -19.13 -27.31 8.27
N GLN A 68 -19.30 -28.58 7.91
CA GLN A 68 -18.78 -29.15 6.66
C GLN A 68 -19.38 -28.48 5.41
N GLU A 69 -20.69 -28.23 5.40
CA GLU A 69 -21.37 -27.54 4.30
C GLU A 69 -20.86 -26.10 4.13
N ASN A 70 -20.63 -25.39 5.25
CA ASN A 70 -20.04 -24.06 5.24
C ASN A 70 -18.60 -24.07 4.74
N VAL A 71 -17.77 -25.04 5.14
CA VAL A 71 -16.40 -25.21 4.59
C VAL A 71 -16.46 -25.40 3.08
N LYS A 72 -17.30 -26.32 2.62
CA LYS A 72 -17.47 -26.59 1.19
C LYS A 72 -17.93 -25.35 0.42
N LYS A 73 -18.90 -24.61 0.96
CA LYS A 73 -19.36 -23.35 0.37
C LYS A 73 -18.24 -22.31 0.27
N VAL A 74 -17.37 -22.20 1.29
CA VAL A 74 -16.21 -21.28 1.27
C VAL A 74 -15.13 -21.74 0.27
N GLU A 75 -14.97 -23.05 0.06
CA GLU A 75 -14.07 -23.60 -0.96
C GLU A 75 -14.61 -23.37 -2.38
N ASP A 76 -15.90 -23.62 -2.61
CA ASP A 76 -16.57 -23.57 -3.92
C ASP A 76 -16.87 -22.13 -4.41
N GLU A 77 -17.09 -21.15 -3.52
CA GLU A 77 -17.55 -19.81 -3.91
C GLU A 77 -16.58 -19.01 -4.78
N ASP A 78 -15.28 -19.36 -4.85
CA ASP A 78 -14.30 -18.51 -5.55
C ASP A 78 -12.94 -19.18 -5.80
N ASP A 79 -12.90 -20.28 -6.56
CA ASP A 79 -11.63 -20.90 -6.95
C ASP A 79 -10.88 -20.13 -8.05
N GLY A 80 -11.50 -19.13 -8.67
CA GLY A 80 -10.94 -18.38 -9.80
C GLY A 80 -10.11 -17.14 -9.46
N GLU A 81 -10.44 -16.38 -8.41
CA GLU A 81 -9.79 -15.07 -8.16
C GLU A 81 -8.64 -15.08 -7.14
N ILE A 82 -8.64 -15.98 -6.14
CA ILE A 82 -7.73 -15.90 -4.97
C ILE A 82 -6.84 -17.15 -4.81
N SER A 83 -7.01 -18.17 -5.66
CA SER A 83 -6.22 -19.41 -5.56
C SER A 83 -4.93 -19.33 -6.38
N GLU A 84 -3.94 -18.59 -5.89
CA GLU A 84 -2.56 -18.67 -6.41
C GLU A 84 -1.91 -20.00 -5.97
N PRO A 85 -1.12 -20.66 -6.84
CA PRO A 85 -0.40 -21.88 -6.47
C PRO A 85 0.57 -21.60 -5.32
N GLU A 86 0.61 -22.51 -4.35
CA GLU A 86 1.48 -22.41 -3.20
C GLU A 86 2.85 -22.97 -3.54
N ASP A 87 3.87 -22.11 -3.55
CA ASP A 87 5.24 -22.55 -3.77
C ASP A 87 5.73 -23.41 -2.60
N PRO A 88 6.36 -24.58 -2.85
CA PRO A 88 6.88 -25.45 -1.78
C PRO A 88 7.83 -24.75 -0.81
N ILE A 89 8.57 -23.74 -1.30
CA ILE A 89 9.49 -22.92 -0.50
C ILE A 89 8.72 -22.05 0.51
N MET A 90 7.53 -21.57 0.15
CA MET A 90 6.70 -20.75 1.04
C MET A 90 6.17 -21.58 2.22
N LEU A 91 5.84 -22.86 1.97
CA LEU A 91 5.33 -23.77 2.99
C LEU A 91 6.38 -24.18 4.03
N GLN A 92 7.67 -24.12 3.67
CA GLN A 92 8.80 -24.46 4.54
C GLN A 92 9.34 -23.26 5.34
N ARG A 93 8.74 -22.07 5.20
CA ARG A 93 9.23 -20.87 5.90
C ARG A 93 9.00 -20.96 7.40
N ASP A 94 9.96 -20.44 8.16
CA ASP A 94 9.89 -20.33 9.61
C ASP A 94 9.11 -19.09 10.02
N ALA A 95 8.10 -19.27 10.88
CA ALA A 95 7.29 -18.17 11.42
C ALA A 95 8.11 -17.12 12.22
N LYS A 96 9.33 -17.46 12.64
CA LYS A 96 10.24 -16.53 13.31
C LYS A 96 10.79 -15.47 12.35
N ASP A 97 10.93 -15.79 11.06
CA ASP A 97 11.39 -14.87 10.02
C ASP A 97 10.23 -14.19 9.28
N TRP A 98 9.14 -13.89 10.01
CA TRP A 98 7.96 -13.24 9.43
C TRP A 98 8.26 -11.88 8.78
N LYS A 99 9.38 -11.23 9.12
CA LYS A 99 9.79 -9.96 8.50
C LYS A 99 10.21 -10.14 7.04
N GLY A 100 10.88 -11.24 6.71
CA GLY A 100 11.30 -11.57 5.33
C GLY A 100 10.17 -12.16 4.47
N GLU A 101 9.00 -12.38 5.05
CA GLU A 101 7.87 -12.99 4.36
C GLU A 101 7.06 -11.98 3.55
N ASP A 102 6.56 -12.47 2.42
CA ASP A 102 5.60 -11.75 1.61
C ASP A 102 4.18 -12.04 2.11
N HIS A 103 3.65 -11.15 2.94
CA HIS A 103 2.33 -11.29 3.56
C HIS A 103 1.19 -11.42 2.55
N TYR A 104 1.31 -10.77 1.38
CA TYR A 104 0.30 -10.89 0.34
C TYR A 104 0.37 -12.27 -0.33
N ALA A 105 1.57 -12.76 -0.63
CA ALA A 105 1.75 -14.08 -1.22
C ALA A 105 1.33 -15.22 -0.28
N VAL A 106 1.61 -15.10 1.02
CA VAL A 106 1.16 -16.07 2.05
C VAL A 106 -0.37 -16.23 2.02
N LEU A 107 -1.11 -15.14 1.80
CA LEU A 107 -2.56 -15.17 1.66
C LEU A 107 -3.06 -15.50 0.25
N GLY A 108 -2.19 -15.61 -0.77
CA GLY A 108 -2.58 -15.79 -2.17
C GLY A 108 -3.17 -14.53 -2.81
N LEU A 109 -2.72 -13.36 -2.35
CA LEU A 109 -3.14 -12.04 -2.82
C LEU A 109 -2.00 -11.31 -3.58
N SER A 110 -1.02 -12.05 -4.12
CA SER A 110 0.14 -11.46 -4.80
C SER A 110 -0.25 -10.61 -6.01
N LYS A 111 -1.36 -10.93 -6.67
CA LYS A 111 -1.92 -10.13 -7.77
C LYS A 111 -2.51 -8.79 -7.33
N TYR A 112 -3.12 -8.73 -6.14
CA TYR A 112 -3.83 -7.54 -5.66
C TYR A 112 -2.91 -6.61 -4.84
N ARG A 113 -2.01 -7.15 -4.02
CA ARG A 113 -1.08 -6.37 -3.17
C ARG A 113 -1.79 -5.26 -2.39
N TYR A 114 -1.23 -4.05 -2.40
CA TYR A 114 -1.82 -2.84 -1.82
C TYR A 114 -3.23 -2.50 -2.33
N LYS A 115 -3.67 -3.04 -3.47
CA LYS A 115 -5.05 -2.87 -3.99
C LYS A 115 -6.05 -3.85 -3.36
N ALA A 116 -5.61 -4.84 -2.58
CA ALA A 116 -6.49 -5.82 -1.93
C ALA A 116 -7.45 -5.13 -0.94
N THR A 117 -8.72 -5.46 -1.01
CA THR A 117 -9.73 -4.97 -0.05
C THR A 117 -9.65 -5.74 1.27
N ASN A 118 -10.14 -5.13 2.36
CA ASN A 118 -10.21 -5.81 3.65
C ASN A 118 -11.10 -7.06 3.59
N GLU A 119 -12.11 -7.09 2.72
CA GLU A 119 -12.96 -8.26 2.52
C GLU A 119 -12.21 -9.39 1.81
N GLN A 120 -11.42 -9.07 0.78
CA GLN A 120 -10.55 -10.03 0.11
C GLN A 120 -9.52 -10.62 1.08
N ILE A 121 -8.90 -9.80 1.94
CA ILE A 121 -7.94 -10.25 2.97
C ILE A 121 -8.62 -11.21 3.96
N LYS A 122 -9.80 -10.84 4.48
CA LYS A 122 -10.56 -11.71 5.41
C LYS A 122 -10.99 -13.02 4.74
N ARG A 123 -11.39 -12.98 3.47
CA ARG A 123 -11.78 -14.17 2.69
C ARG A 123 -10.58 -15.09 2.46
N ALA A 124 -9.47 -14.54 1.99
CA ALA A 124 -8.21 -15.25 1.77
C ALA A 124 -7.72 -15.94 3.05
N HIS A 125 -7.73 -15.22 4.18
CA HIS A 125 -7.41 -15.79 5.49
C HIS A 125 -8.29 -17.00 5.84
N ARG A 126 -9.62 -16.88 5.72
CA ARG A 126 -10.54 -18.00 6.01
C ARG A 126 -10.22 -19.22 5.14
N LYS A 127 -9.96 -19.02 3.84
CA LYS A 127 -9.61 -20.10 2.91
C LYS A 127 -8.29 -20.78 3.29
N LYS A 128 -7.24 -19.99 3.59
CA LYS A 128 -5.93 -20.49 4.01
C LYS A 128 -5.98 -21.23 5.36
N VAL A 129 -6.73 -20.72 6.34
CA VAL A 129 -6.93 -21.40 7.63
C VAL A 129 -7.60 -22.75 7.44
N LEU A 130 -8.64 -22.86 6.61
CA LEU A 130 -9.32 -24.14 6.36
C LEU A 130 -8.44 -25.17 5.63
N ARG A 131 -7.53 -24.71 4.76
CA ARG A 131 -6.58 -25.56 4.04
C ARG A 131 -5.41 -26.02 4.92
N HIS A 132 -4.85 -25.13 5.74
CA HIS A 132 -3.63 -25.37 6.51
C HIS A 132 -3.84 -25.53 8.02
N HIS A 133 -5.08 -25.73 8.48
CA HIS A 133 -5.35 -25.91 9.90
C HIS A 133 -4.54 -27.08 10.48
N PRO A 134 -3.86 -26.91 11.63
CA PRO A 134 -3.03 -27.97 12.22
C PRO A 134 -3.82 -29.25 12.50
N ASP A 135 -5.08 -29.15 12.90
CA ASP A 135 -5.96 -30.31 13.13
C ASP A 135 -6.19 -31.18 11.87
N LYS A 136 -6.37 -30.54 10.70
CA LYS A 136 -6.58 -31.24 9.41
C LYS A 136 -5.28 -31.89 8.91
N LYS A 137 -4.15 -31.23 9.17
CA LYS A 137 -2.82 -31.74 8.81
C LYS A 137 -2.34 -32.85 9.74
N ALA A 138 -2.64 -32.77 11.04
CA ALA A 138 -2.40 -33.83 12.01
C ALA A 138 -3.17 -35.11 11.66
N ALA A 139 -4.42 -34.98 11.19
CA ALA A 139 -5.21 -36.10 10.67
C ALA A 139 -4.61 -36.74 9.39
N SER A 140 -3.71 -36.02 8.70
CA SER A 140 -3.02 -36.46 7.47
C SER A 140 -1.61 -37.03 7.73
N GLY A 141 -1.16 -37.08 9.00
CA GLY A 141 0.12 -37.69 9.40
C GLY A 141 1.36 -36.81 9.31
N ASP A 142 1.20 -35.48 9.15
CA ASP A 142 2.30 -34.55 8.89
C ASP A 142 2.32 -33.45 9.97
N SER A 143 2.89 -33.75 11.15
CA SER A 143 2.57 -33.06 12.41
C SER A 143 3.47 -31.90 12.84
N ASP A 144 4.74 -31.85 12.42
CA ASP A 144 5.72 -30.99 13.12
C ASP A 144 6.27 -29.81 12.29
N GLU A 145 6.45 -29.95 10.97
CA GLU A 145 6.93 -28.85 10.10
C GLU A 145 5.80 -27.91 9.61
N ASN A 146 4.55 -28.29 9.85
CA ASN A 146 3.37 -27.68 9.24
C ASN A 146 2.69 -26.55 10.03
N ASP A 147 3.04 -26.38 11.31
CA ASP A 147 2.48 -25.32 12.17
C ASP A 147 3.15 -23.95 11.89
N ASN A 148 4.38 -23.96 11.37
CA ASN A 148 5.09 -22.74 11.00
C ASN A 148 4.31 -21.95 9.94
N PHE A 149 3.90 -22.58 8.84
CA PHE A 149 3.13 -21.90 7.80
C PHE A 149 1.78 -21.38 8.31
N PHE A 150 1.13 -22.10 9.23
CA PHE A 150 -0.11 -21.63 9.85
C PHE A 150 0.11 -20.35 10.68
N LYS A 151 1.22 -20.27 11.44
CA LYS A 151 1.62 -19.04 12.14
C LYS A 151 1.96 -17.91 11.17
N CYS A 152 2.58 -18.20 10.03
CA CYS A 152 2.82 -17.22 8.96
C CYS A 152 1.49 -16.65 8.42
N ILE A 153 0.47 -17.49 8.18
CA ILE A 153 -0.88 -17.06 7.77
C ILE A 153 -1.50 -16.13 8.81
N GLN A 154 -1.40 -16.48 10.10
CA GLN A 154 -1.91 -15.65 11.19
C GLN A 154 -1.19 -14.28 11.21
N LYS A 155 0.14 -14.29 11.09
CA LYS A 155 0.96 -13.09 11.12
C LYS A 155 0.70 -12.18 9.93
N ALA A 156 0.60 -12.74 8.73
CA ALA A 156 0.25 -12.02 7.51
C ALA A 156 -1.12 -11.35 7.64
N THR A 157 -2.10 -12.05 8.21
CA THR A 157 -3.44 -11.48 8.43
C THR A 157 -3.42 -10.37 9.47
N GLU A 158 -2.67 -10.54 10.57
CA GLU A 158 -2.50 -9.52 11.61
C GLU A 158 -1.92 -8.22 11.03
N ILE A 159 -0.94 -8.33 10.13
CA ILE A 159 -0.29 -7.18 9.49
C ILE A 159 -1.21 -6.53 8.44
N LEU A 160 -1.84 -7.33 7.59
CA LEU A 160 -2.64 -6.81 6.46
C LEU A 160 -4.02 -6.28 6.88
N LEU A 161 -4.56 -6.72 8.02
CA LEU A 161 -5.86 -6.27 8.49
C LEU A 161 -5.77 -4.97 9.32
N ASP A 162 -4.64 -4.73 9.98
CA ASP A 162 -4.37 -3.48 10.68
C ASP A 162 -3.93 -2.40 9.68
N PRO A 163 -4.65 -1.27 9.55
CA PRO A 163 -4.34 -0.25 8.55
C PRO A 163 -2.97 0.41 8.76
N VAL A 164 -2.49 0.51 10.00
CA VAL A 164 -1.18 1.11 10.32
C VAL A 164 -0.07 0.14 9.92
N ARG A 165 -0.18 -1.12 10.34
CA ARG A 165 0.83 -2.14 10.03
C ARG A 165 0.87 -2.48 8.54
N ARG A 166 -0.31 -2.56 7.91
CA ARG A 166 -0.42 -2.73 6.46
C ARG A 166 0.31 -1.61 5.73
N ARG A 167 0.11 -0.36 6.17
CA ARG A 167 0.79 0.79 5.58
C ARG A 167 2.30 0.75 5.80
N GLN A 168 2.78 0.29 6.96
CA GLN A 168 4.21 0.10 7.21
C GLN A 168 4.80 -0.94 6.24
N TRP A 169 4.11 -2.07 6.04
CA TRP A 169 4.50 -3.10 5.08
C TRP A 169 4.44 -2.60 3.62
N ASP A 170 3.33 -2.01 3.19
CA ASP A 170 3.16 -1.44 1.85
C ASP A 170 4.21 -0.36 1.55
N SER A 171 4.78 0.28 2.58
CA SER A 171 5.87 1.22 2.42
C SER A 171 7.18 0.57 1.96
N VAL A 172 7.37 -0.73 2.15
CA VAL A 172 8.61 -1.44 1.81
C VAL A 172 8.40 -2.63 0.87
N ASP A 173 7.17 -2.88 0.42
CA ASP A 173 6.86 -3.92 -0.57
C ASP A 173 7.55 -3.62 -1.92
N GLU A 174 8.69 -4.29 -2.15
CA GLU A 174 9.48 -4.14 -3.36
C GLU A 174 8.81 -4.77 -4.58
N LEU A 175 8.04 -5.85 -4.40
CA LEU A 175 7.39 -6.59 -5.49
C LEU A 175 6.24 -5.80 -6.11
N ALA A 176 5.65 -4.88 -5.35
CA ALA A 176 4.68 -3.94 -5.85
C ALA A 176 5.29 -2.75 -6.60
N ASN A 177 6.61 -2.54 -6.57
CA ASN A 177 7.25 -1.40 -7.22
C ASN A 177 7.49 -1.66 -8.71
N VAL A 178 7.16 -0.68 -9.55
CA VAL A 178 7.56 -0.67 -10.95
C VAL A 178 8.96 -0.07 -11.05
N SER A 179 9.90 -0.78 -11.69
CA SER A 179 11.24 -0.23 -11.94
C SER A 179 11.21 0.86 -13.02
N PRO A 180 12.02 1.91 -12.91
CA PRO A 180 12.11 2.91 -13.96
C PRO A 180 12.68 2.31 -15.26
N PRO A 181 12.32 2.85 -16.43
CA PRO A 181 12.86 2.38 -17.69
C PRO A 181 14.37 2.63 -17.75
N GLY A 182 15.12 1.63 -18.22
CA GLY A 182 16.58 1.75 -18.36
C GLY A 182 16.99 2.79 -19.42
N PRO A 183 18.19 3.39 -19.30
CA PRO A 183 18.62 4.55 -20.11
C PRO A 183 18.73 4.26 -21.62
N LYS A 184 18.78 2.98 -22.01
CA LYS A 184 18.89 2.53 -23.41
C LYS A 184 17.58 1.97 -23.97
N LYS A 185 16.49 1.97 -23.20
CA LYS A 185 15.21 1.39 -23.62
C LYS A 185 14.56 2.33 -24.65
N LYS A 186 14.49 1.87 -25.89
CA LYS A 186 13.81 2.59 -26.98
C LYS A 186 12.32 2.28 -26.93
N GLY A 187 11.48 3.30 -27.02
CA GLY A 187 10.03 3.16 -27.02
C GLY A 187 9.34 4.51 -26.82
N ASP A 188 8.02 4.48 -26.81
CA ASP A 188 7.18 5.61 -26.46
C ASP A 188 7.44 6.04 -25.01
N PHE A 189 7.86 7.28 -24.81
CA PHE A 189 8.22 7.85 -23.52
C PHE A 189 7.08 7.69 -22.50
N PHE A 190 5.84 7.98 -22.89
CA PHE A 190 4.70 7.95 -21.98
C PHE A 190 4.39 6.53 -21.53
N LYS A 191 4.38 5.57 -22.46
CA LYS A 191 4.16 4.15 -22.13
C LYS A 191 5.25 3.57 -21.23
N LEU A 192 6.47 4.11 -21.30
CA LEU A 192 7.59 3.65 -20.48
C LEU A 192 7.60 4.28 -19.08
N TRP A 193 7.27 5.57 -18.97
CA TRP A 193 7.39 6.33 -17.73
C TRP A 193 6.09 6.47 -16.94
N SER A 194 4.92 6.48 -17.58
CA SER A 194 3.64 6.61 -16.86
C SER A 194 3.42 5.52 -15.80
N PRO A 195 3.66 4.21 -16.08
CA PRO A 195 3.48 3.17 -15.06
C PRO A 195 4.39 3.34 -13.85
N TYR A 196 5.60 3.89 -14.06
CA TYR A 196 6.53 4.19 -12.98
C TYR A 196 6.00 5.29 -12.07
N PHE A 197 5.60 6.43 -12.66
CA PHE A 197 5.07 7.56 -11.89
C PHE A 197 3.73 7.25 -11.24
N GLU A 198 2.85 6.47 -11.88
CA GLU A 198 1.61 5.96 -11.26
C GLU A 198 1.90 5.06 -10.06
N SER A 199 2.90 4.18 -10.17
CA SER A 199 3.34 3.33 -9.06
C SER A 199 3.89 4.16 -7.91
N GLU A 200 4.71 5.17 -8.16
CA GLU A 200 5.27 6.02 -7.11
C GLU A 200 4.25 7.01 -6.52
N ALA A 201 3.24 7.42 -7.31
CA ALA A 201 2.21 8.37 -6.87
C ALA A 201 1.42 7.85 -5.66
N ARG A 202 1.31 6.53 -5.50
CA ARG A 202 0.66 5.90 -4.33
C ARG A 202 1.30 6.31 -3.01
N PHE A 203 2.58 6.69 -3.03
CA PHE A 203 3.34 7.10 -1.85
C PHE A 203 3.19 8.59 -1.52
N SER A 204 2.47 9.38 -2.32
CA SER A 204 2.33 10.81 -2.05
C SER A 204 1.39 11.09 -0.88
N LYS A 205 1.75 12.08 -0.05
CA LYS A 205 0.83 12.68 0.92
C LYS A 205 -0.10 13.72 0.30
N ILE A 206 0.29 14.29 -0.83
CA ILE A 206 -0.39 15.41 -1.48
C ILE A 206 -1.25 14.87 -2.61
N THR A 207 -2.53 15.23 -2.62
CA THR A 207 -3.49 14.84 -3.66
C THR A 207 -4.28 16.07 -4.14
N PRO A 208 -4.63 16.19 -5.44
CA PRO A 208 -4.36 15.23 -6.52
C PRO A 208 -2.89 15.22 -6.94
N VAL A 209 -2.42 14.08 -7.45
CA VAL A 209 -1.05 13.93 -7.99
C VAL A 209 -1.09 14.26 -9.48
N PRO A 210 -0.28 15.21 -9.98
CA PRO A 210 -0.20 15.47 -11.41
C PRO A 210 0.44 14.28 -12.12
N MET A 211 -0.23 13.80 -13.16
CA MET A 211 0.23 12.69 -14.00
C MET A 211 1.12 13.20 -15.14
N LEU A 212 1.88 12.31 -15.77
CA LEU A 212 2.87 12.65 -16.81
C LEU A 212 2.28 13.36 -18.04
N GLY A 213 0.99 13.13 -18.32
CA GLY A 213 0.27 13.69 -19.47
C GLY A 213 0.58 12.94 -20.78
N ASP A 214 0.53 13.67 -21.88
CA ASP A 214 0.75 13.16 -23.24
C ASP A 214 1.65 14.11 -24.06
N GLU A 215 1.81 13.83 -25.35
CA GLU A 215 2.63 14.64 -26.28
C GLU A 215 2.12 16.08 -26.46
N ASN A 216 0.83 16.32 -26.21
CA ASN A 216 0.16 17.60 -26.42
C ASN A 216 0.01 18.42 -25.14
N SER A 217 0.43 17.90 -23.99
CA SER A 217 0.39 18.64 -22.73
C SER A 217 1.09 19.99 -22.83
N THR A 218 0.50 20.99 -22.18
CA THR A 218 1.01 22.36 -22.19
C THR A 218 2.31 22.46 -21.40
N LYS A 219 3.04 23.55 -21.61
CA LYS A 219 4.28 23.79 -20.87
C LYS A 219 4.00 23.89 -19.37
N GLU A 220 2.90 24.55 -19.02
CA GLU A 220 2.46 24.78 -17.65
C GLU A 220 2.13 23.44 -16.94
N GLU A 221 1.41 22.54 -17.60
CA GLU A 221 1.11 21.20 -17.07
C GLU A 221 2.38 20.36 -16.83
N VAL A 222 3.32 20.43 -17.77
CA VAL A 222 4.60 19.72 -17.66
C VAL A 222 5.46 20.31 -16.53
N GLU A 223 5.47 21.62 -16.38
CA GLU A 223 6.17 22.28 -15.26
C GLU A 223 5.53 21.94 -13.91
N GLU A 224 4.19 21.94 -13.81
CA GLU A 224 3.47 21.52 -12.61
C GLU A 224 3.82 20.07 -12.22
N PHE A 225 3.82 19.16 -13.20
CA PHE A 225 4.24 17.77 -13.00
C PHE A 225 5.65 17.69 -12.40
N TYR A 226 6.67 18.25 -13.07
CA TYR A 226 8.05 18.13 -12.58
C TYR A 226 8.25 18.86 -11.25
N ASN A 227 7.63 20.02 -11.05
CA ASN A 227 7.70 20.75 -9.78
C ASN A 227 7.12 19.95 -8.62
N PHE A 228 6.00 19.24 -8.84
CA PHE A 228 5.44 18.33 -7.86
C PHE A 228 6.41 17.20 -7.51
N TRP A 229 7.00 16.54 -8.52
CA TRP A 229 7.91 15.42 -8.31
C TRP A 229 9.26 15.80 -7.69
N TYR A 230 9.77 17.01 -7.96
CA TYR A 230 10.96 17.53 -7.26
C TYR A 230 10.68 17.85 -5.78
N ASN A 231 9.43 18.20 -5.44
CA ASN A 231 8.96 18.48 -4.09
C ASN A 231 8.13 17.33 -3.51
N PHE A 232 8.32 16.11 -4.00
CA PHE A 232 7.51 14.96 -3.63
C PHE A 232 7.59 14.67 -2.13
N ASP A 233 6.45 14.72 -1.44
CA ASP A 233 6.36 14.36 -0.03
C ASP A 233 5.80 12.94 0.13
N SER A 234 6.72 12.00 0.38
CA SER A 234 6.41 10.59 0.56
C SER A 234 5.92 10.27 1.96
N TRP A 235 4.87 9.44 2.05
CA TRP A 235 4.45 8.88 3.33
C TRP A 235 5.19 7.63 3.77
N ARG A 236 6.07 7.06 2.93
CA ARG A 236 6.85 5.86 3.28
C ARG A 236 7.55 6.06 4.63
N SER A 237 7.37 5.11 5.56
CA SER A 237 7.90 5.22 6.91
C SER A 237 9.18 4.40 7.12
N PHE A 238 9.35 3.29 6.40
CA PHE A 238 10.44 2.31 6.56
C PHE A 238 10.49 1.68 7.96
N GLU A 239 9.40 1.76 8.71
CA GLU A 239 9.31 1.27 10.09
C GLU A 239 9.20 -0.25 10.19
N TYR A 240 8.64 -0.88 9.15
CA TYR A 240 8.60 -2.34 9.06
C TYR A 240 10.01 -2.96 9.09
N GLU A 241 11.01 -2.23 8.59
CA GLU A 241 12.41 -2.67 8.53
C GLU A 241 13.24 -2.23 9.75
N ASP A 242 12.60 -1.77 10.83
CA ASP A 242 13.28 -1.56 12.11
C ASP A 242 13.89 -2.89 12.57
N GLU A 243 15.21 -2.95 12.77
CA GLU A 243 15.93 -4.19 13.11
C GLU A 243 15.49 -4.71 14.49
N ASP A 244 15.53 -3.83 15.49
CA ASP A 244 15.35 -4.15 16.89
C ASP A 244 13.98 -3.63 17.37
N VAL A 245 13.08 -4.50 17.82
CA VAL A 245 11.83 -4.08 18.48
C VAL A 245 12.09 -4.09 19.99
N PRO A 246 12.01 -2.95 20.69
CA PRO A 246 12.26 -2.92 22.13
C PRO A 246 11.31 -3.88 22.86
N ASP A 247 11.85 -4.77 23.68
CA ASP A 247 11.03 -5.60 24.57
C ASP A 247 10.50 -4.74 25.72
N ASP A 248 9.25 -4.95 26.11
CA ASP A 248 8.62 -4.21 27.20
C ASP A 248 9.26 -4.52 28.57
N ASN A 249 10.03 -5.60 28.68
CA ASN A 249 10.76 -5.97 29.90
C ASN A 249 12.18 -5.40 30.01
N GLU A 250 12.63 -4.59 29.04
CA GLU A 250 13.98 -4.01 29.03
C GLU A 250 14.09 -2.69 29.80
N ASN A 251 15.31 -2.37 30.24
CA ASN A 251 15.60 -1.09 30.89
C ASN A 251 15.26 0.09 29.95
N ARG A 252 14.63 1.14 30.49
CA ARG A 252 14.22 2.35 29.77
C ARG A 252 15.33 2.96 28.90
N ASP A 253 16.58 2.97 29.38
CA ASP A 253 17.70 3.50 28.61
C ASP A 253 18.05 2.64 27.40
N HIS A 254 17.88 1.31 27.52
CA HIS A 254 18.03 0.36 26.42
C HIS A 254 16.94 0.60 25.35
N LYS A 255 15.68 0.72 25.78
CA LYS A 255 14.55 1.05 24.89
C LYS A 255 14.79 2.36 24.13
N ARG A 256 15.23 3.43 24.82
CA ARG A 256 15.55 4.71 24.19
C ARG A 256 16.73 4.62 23.21
N HIS A 257 17.71 3.78 23.49
CA HIS A 257 18.84 3.54 22.60
C HIS A 257 18.38 2.85 21.31
N ILE A 258 17.58 1.78 21.41
CA ILE A 258 17.00 1.07 20.26
C ILE A 258 16.14 2.03 19.41
N GLU A 259 15.22 2.76 20.03
CA GLU A 259 14.34 3.70 19.32
C GLU A 259 15.15 4.76 18.54
N ARG A 260 16.28 5.22 19.10
CA ARG A 260 17.19 6.15 18.41
C ARG A 260 17.91 5.49 17.24
N LYS A 261 18.40 4.25 17.41
CA LYS A 261 19.05 3.48 16.34
C LYS A 261 18.09 3.31 15.16
N ASN A 262 16.86 2.86 15.44
CA ASN A 262 15.81 2.68 14.44
C ASN A 262 15.42 4.01 13.78
N ALA A 263 15.22 5.08 14.56
CA ALA A 263 14.91 6.39 14.00
C ALA A 263 16.00 6.91 13.05
N ASN A 264 17.28 6.66 13.36
CA ASN A 264 18.39 7.01 12.49
C ASN A 264 18.41 6.15 11.21
N ALA A 265 18.15 4.84 11.34
CA ALA A 265 18.03 3.93 10.19
C ALA A 265 16.91 4.37 9.23
N ARG A 266 15.71 4.68 9.76
CA ARG A 266 14.58 5.20 8.97
C ARG A 266 14.93 6.52 8.28
N ARG A 267 15.60 7.45 8.97
CA ARG A 267 16.05 8.73 8.37
C ARG A 267 17.02 8.52 7.22
N LYS A 268 17.95 7.57 7.36
CA LYS A 268 18.89 7.18 6.30
C LYS A 268 18.12 6.65 5.08
N LYS A 269 17.23 5.67 5.28
CA LYS A 269 16.41 5.09 4.19
C LYS A 269 15.53 6.12 3.50
N LYS A 270 14.92 7.05 4.26
CA LYS A 270 14.17 8.17 3.68
C LYS A 270 15.05 9.08 2.80
N THR A 271 16.27 9.36 3.26
CA THR A 271 17.23 10.16 2.49
C THR A 271 17.61 9.46 1.18
N GLU A 272 17.87 8.16 1.25
CA GLU A 272 18.21 7.32 0.09
C GLU A 272 17.04 7.22 -0.90
N ASP A 273 15.81 7.00 -0.41
CA ASP A 273 14.59 6.95 -1.22
C ASP A 273 14.31 8.28 -1.94
N THR A 274 14.50 9.40 -1.24
CA THR A 274 14.37 10.75 -1.81
C THR A 274 15.43 11.00 -2.88
N ALA A 275 16.69 10.62 -2.63
CA ALA A 275 17.77 10.75 -3.60
C ALA A 275 17.54 9.89 -4.85
N ARG A 276 17.07 8.65 -4.65
CA ARG A 276 16.66 7.72 -5.71
C ARG A 276 15.56 8.32 -6.58
N LEU A 277 14.50 8.86 -5.97
CA LEU A 277 13.38 9.45 -6.71
C LEU A 277 13.84 10.68 -7.49
N ARG A 278 14.60 11.59 -6.88
CA ARG A 278 15.16 12.77 -7.57
C ARG A 278 16.00 12.41 -8.78
N LYS A 279 16.92 11.44 -8.64
CA LYS A 279 17.71 10.95 -9.76
C LYS A 279 16.82 10.42 -10.89
N THR A 280 15.78 9.68 -10.54
CA THR A 280 14.86 9.10 -11.52
C THR A 280 14.02 10.17 -12.22
N VAL A 281 13.63 11.23 -11.50
CA VAL A 281 12.97 12.41 -12.06
C VAL A 281 13.89 13.16 -13.03
N ASP A 282 15.18 13.31 -12.69
CA ASP A 282 16.19 13.90 -13.58
C ASP A 282 16.36 13.08 -14.87
N ASP A 283 16.43 11.75 -14.76
CA ASP A 283 16.51 10.84 -15.90
C ASP A 283 15.26 10.96 -16.79
N ALA A 284 14.07 11.07 -16.21
CA ALA A 284 12.83 11.28 -16.94
C ALA A 284 12.82 12.65 -17.65
N LEU A 285 13.22 13.73 -16.97
CA LEU A 285 13.32 15.09 -17.52
C LEU A 285 14.30 15.14 -18.71
N ALA A 286 15.42 14.42 -18.63
CA ALA A 286 16.40 14.35 -19.72
C ALA A 286 15.87 13.56 -20.94
N ALA A 287 15.03 12.55 -20.70
CA ALA A 287 14.40 11.75 -21.74
C ALA A 287 13.22 12.48 -22.43
N ASP A 288 12.47 13.34 -21.72
CA ASP A 288 11.27 14.01 -22.22
C ASP A 288 11.54 14.91 -23.44
N ALA A 289 10.86 14.64 -24.55
CA ALA A 289 10.98 15.40 -25.79
C ALA A 289 10.29 16.79 -25.72
N ARG A 290 9.23 16.92 -24.91
CA ARG A 290 8.49 18.18 -24.71
C ARG A 290 9.39 19.24 -24.08
N ILE A 291 10.17 18.86 -23.07
CA ILE A 291 11.15 19.76 -22.42
C ILE A 291 12.17 20.28 -23.44
N LYS A 292 12.65 19.43 -24.35
CA LYS A 292 13.59 19.84 -25.41
C LYS A 292 12.94 20.80 -26.40
N LYS A 293 11.67 20.58 -26.74
CA LYS A 293 10.86 21.47 -27.59
C LYS A 293 10.67 22.83 -26.92
N PHE A 294 10.21 22.87 -25.68
CA PHE A 294 10.00 24.11 -24.93
C PHE A 294 11.29 24.91 -24.76
N ARG A 295 12.42 24.26 -24.43
CA ARG A 295 13.73 24.94 -24.35
C ARG A 295 14.16 25.55 -25.68
N ARG A 296 13.90 24.88 -26.80
CA ARG A 296 14.19 25.39 -28.15
C ARG A 296 13.32 26.60 -28.49
N GLU A 297 12.02 26.51 -28.20
CA GLU A 297 11.06 27.60 -28.42
C GLU A 297 11.39 28.82 -27.56
N GLU A 298 11.73 28.63 -26.28
CA GLU A 298 12.17 29.71 -25.41
C GLU A 298 13.45 30.39 -25.93
N HIS A 299 14.45 29.60 -26.36
CA HIS A 299 15.66 30.16 -26.95
C HIS A 299 15.37 30.94 -28.24
N ALA A 300 14.50 30.42 -29.10
CA ALA A 300 14.08 31.10 -30.32
C ALA A 300 13.35 32.42 -30.01
N ASN A 301 12.42 32.42 -29.05
CA ASN A 301 11.70 33.61 -28.62
C ASN A 301 12.62 34.66 -27.98
N LYS A 302 13.55 34.24 -27.12
CA LYS A 302 14.56 35.12 -26.53
C LYS A 302 15.47 35.75 -27.61
N ASN A 303 15.92 34.95 -28.57
CA ASN A 303 16.73 35.45 -29.70
C ASN A 303 15.94 36.41 -30.59
N LYS A 304 14.67 36.08 -30.91
CA LYS A 304 13.78 36.95 -31.69
C LYS A 304 13.58 38.30 -30.99
N ARG A 305 13.24 38.30 -29.70
CA ARG A 305 13.09 39.51 -28.89
C ARG A 305 14.38 40.33 -28.81
N ARG A 306 15.55 39.67 -28.75
CA ARG A 306 16.84 40.36 -28.79
C ARG A 306 17.08 41.05 -30.14
N LEU A 307 16.85 40.33 -31.24
CA LEU A 307 17.00 40.86 -32.60
C LEU A 307 16.02 42.02 -32.87
N GLU A 308 14.78 41.93 -32.41
CA GLU A 308 13.79 43.00 -32.52
C GLU A 308 14.24 44.26 -31.76
N ARG A 309 14.77 44.09 -30.54
CA ARG A 309 15.30 45.20 -29.73
C ARG A 309 16.54 45.84 -30.36
N GLU A 310 17.44 45.04 -30.92
CA GLU A 310 18.62 45.53 -31.64
C GLU A 310 18.22 46.28 -32.92
N ALA A 311 17.25 45.77 -33.67
CA ALA A 311 16.72 46.43 -34.87
C ALA A 311 16.02 47.77 -34.52
N GLU A 312 15.22 47.80 -33.46
CA GLU A 312 14.58 49.02 -32.96
C GLU A 312 15.62 50.05 -32.51
N ALA A 313 16.64 49.63 -31.74
CA ALA A 313 17.73 50.51 -31.32
C ALA A 313 18.52 51.07 -32.51
N LYS A 314 18.78 50.24 -33.53
CA LYS A 314 19.45 50.68 -34.77
C LYS A 314 18.59 51.68 -35.54
N ARG A 315 17.29 51.43 -35.68
CA ARG A 315 16.36 52.38 -36.32
C ARG A 315 16.32 53.73 -35.59
N LEU A 316 16.26 53.71 -34.26
CA LEU A 316 16.28 54.94 -33.46
C LEU A 316 17.61 55.69 -33.58
N ALA A 317 18.74 54.97 -33.65
CA ALA A 317 20.06 55.57 -33.86
C ALA A 317 20.18 56.20 -35.26
N GLU A 318 19.72 55.51 -36.31
CA GLU A 318 19.69 56.04 -37.68
C GLU A 318 18.78 57.26 -37.82
N GLU A 319 17.63 57.27 -37.15
CA GLU A 319 16.71 58.42 -37.14
C GLU A 319 17.33 59.63 -36.42
N LYS A 320 17.99 59.41 -35.27
CA LYS A 320 18.74 60.46 -34.56
C LYS A 320 19.91 61.01 -35.38
N GLU A 321 20.68 60.16 -36.05
CA GLU A 321 21.77 60.59 -36.92
C GLU A 321 21.24 61.41 -38.11
N LYS A 322 20.15 60.97 -38.75
CA LYS A 322 19.50 61.74 -39.83
C LYS A 322 19.01 63.09 -39.35
N ALA A 323 18.34 63.16 -38.19
CA ALA A 323 17.90 64.42 -37.61
C ALA A 323 19.07 65.37 -37.31
N ARG A 324 20.19 64.84 -36.78
CA ARG A 324 21.41 65.62 -36.51
C ARG A 324 22.03 66.17 -37.79
N LEU A 325 22.10 65.36 -38.85
CA LEU A 325 22.62 65.78 -40.16
C LEU A 325 21.72 66.83 -40.83
N GLU A 326 20.40 66.69 -40.70
CA GLU A 326 19.44 67.66 -41.24
C GLU A 326 19.50 68.99 -40.48
N GLU A 327 19.61 68.96 -39.16
CA GLU A 327 19.81 70.17 -38.34
C GLU A 327 21.13 70.88 -38.69
N GLU A 328 22.22 70.13 -38.88
CA GLU A 328 23.50 70.69 -39.31
C GLU A 328 23.43 71.31 -40.71
N ARG A 329 22.73 70.67 -41.65
CA ARG A 329 22.50 71.22 -43.00
C ARG A 329 21.69 72.51 -42.94
N LEU A 330 20.59 72.53 -42.19
CA LEU A 330 19.75 73.71 -42.02
C LEU A 330 20.53 74.87 -41.37
N LYS A 331 21.42 74.56 -40.43
CA LYS A 331 22.30 75.55 -39.79
C LYS A 331 23.33 76.12 -40.77
N LYS A 332 23.94 75.28 -41.61
CA LYS A 332 24.85 75.74 -42.68
C LYS A 332 24.14 76.60 -43.71
N GLU A 333 22.95 76.20 -44.17
CA GLU A 333 22.14 77.01 -45.10
C GLU A 333 21.76 78.37 -44.49
N ARG A 334 21.40 78.42 -43.20
CA ARG A 334 21.15 79.68 -42.48
C ARG A 334 22.38 80.56 -42.37
N GLU A 335 23.56 79.99 -42.12
CA GLU A 335 24.83 80.74 -42.07
C GLU A 335 25.25 81.27 -43.45
N GLU A 336 25.06 80.49 -44.51
CA GLU A 336 25.35 80.93 -45.88
C GLU A 336 24.38 82.03 -46.36
N ALA A 337 23.09 81.90 -46.07
CA ALA A 337 22.11 82.96 -46.34
C ALA A 337 22.46 84.27 -45.61
N ALA A 338 22.86 84.18 -44.33
CA ALA A 338 23.28 85.35 -43.55
C ALA A 338 24.60 85.98 -44.04
N LYS A 339 25.47 85.21 -44.72
CA LYS A 339 26.68 85.74 -45.39
C LYS A 339 26.35 86.38 -46.74
N ALA A 340 25.41 85.82 -47.50
CA ALA A 340 24.95 86.38 -48.77
C ALA A 340 24.16 87.68 -48.61
N GLU A 341 23.51 87.91 -47.47
CA GLU A 341 22.82 89.18 -47.15
C GLU A 341 23.77 90.30 -46.69
N LYS A 342 25.03 89.97 -46.39
CA LYS A 342 26.05 90.92 -45.87
C LYS A 342 27.16 91.28 -46.86
N GLY A 343 27.14 90.70 -48.08
CA GLY A 343 28.00 91.08 -49.20
C GLY A 343 27.18 91.78 -50.27
#